data_AF-A0A7W1UTC6-F1
#
_entry.id   AF-A0A7W1UTC6-F1
#
_cell.length_a   1.000
_cell.length_b   1.000
_cell.length_c   1.000
_cell.angle_alpha   90.00
_cell.angle_beta   90.00
_cell.angle_gamma   90.00
#
_symmetry.space_group_name_H-M   'P 1'
#
loop_
_entity.id
_entity.type
_entity.pdbx_description
1 polymer ?
#
loop_
_entity_poly.entity_id
_entity_poly.type
_entity_poly.pdbx_seq_one_letter_code
_entity_poly.pdbx_strand_id
1 'polypeptide(L)'
;MGLRVGLLAISLIAAGCATGDDDERVGDTPPTTGTIPATSYSYGDPPVVGDAATPAATAVFDGIVEDLAVGGFTTSGLDELVAAGDARHAWLISDLLRFSADPGELDRLAAAFVELTGVDPSSDPTFSESPWKSITDHLIAWDVPAPPDYREMKAELFTLVDARWAPFFADTNADIDWRWISWGGVLIDDRPLGATEPCPSGCIPALDDPALTNAGDGDWYPDDAIVFGIIEGDDVVALPKHIMEVHEMVNMTIGGRRFGIPYCTLCGSAQAYVTDEVPDGVGVMVLRTSGLLSRSNKVMYELTTMSVFDTFTGAAVSGPLQDAGVVLDQVTVTVTTWGEWKAAHPDGRIVAEDGGIGRSYDLDPLGGRDDDGPIFPTGDVDPRLPAQEPVIGVITGDGSAVAFPADAARTTLADGEPVVAAGVELVDDGGGLRARRGDGVEIAAHEAFWFAWSQFHPDTELWDQA
;
A
#
# COMPACT_ATOMS: atom_id res chain seq x y z
N MET A 1 -8.15 -13.86 -32.51
CA MET A 1 -8.84 -15.10 -32.12
C MET A 1 -8.98 -15.02 -30.62
N GLY A 2 -10.11 -14.48 -30.15
CA GLY A 2 -10.29 -14.07 -28.75
C GLY A 2 -10.52 -15.28 -27.87
N LEU A 3 -9.54 -15.60 -27.03
CA LEU A 3 -9.67 -16.57 -25.95
C LEU A 3 -10.48 -15.88 -24.85
N ARG A 4 -11.67 -16.41 -24.56
CA ARG A 4 -12.41 -16.08 -23.35
C ARG A 4 -11.66 -16.75 -22.20
N VAL A 5 -10.76 -16.01 -21.55
CA VAL A 5 -10.40 -16.30 -20.17
C VAL A 5 -11.72 -16.25 -19.41
N GLY A 6 -12.16 -17.38 -18.88
CA GLY A 6 -13.21 -17.37 -17.87
C GLY A 6 -12.67 -16.49 -16.77
N LEU A 7 -13.20 -15.28 -16.64
CA LEU A 7 -12.89 -14.40 -15.52
C LEU A 7 -12.99 -15.30 -14.29
N LEU A 8 -11.87 -15.53 -13.62
CA LEU A 8 -11.84 -15.80 -12.19
C LEU A 8 -12.48 -14.55 -11.58
N ALA A 9 -13.81 -14.53 -11.59
CA ALA A 9 -14.62 -13.60 -10.84
C ALA A 9 -14.49 -14.07 -9.39
N ILE A 10 -13.31 -13.83 -8.83
CA ILE A 10 -13.14 -13.76 -7.39
C ILE A 10 -13.95 -12.51 -7.02
N SER A 11 -15.22 -12.72 -6.65
CA SER A 11 -15.98 -11.73 -5.92
C SER A 11 -15.34 -11.58 -4.54
N LEU A 12 -14.18 -10.93 -4.49
CA LEU A 12 -13.85 -10.11 -3.34
C LEU A 12 -14.83 -8.93 -3.40
N ILE A 13 -15.43 -8.61 -2.27
CA ILE A 13 -16.37 -7.51 -2.14
C ILE A 13 -15.61 -6.23 -2.54
N ALA A 14 -15.73 -5.86 -3.82
CA ALA A 14 -15.61 -4.48 -4.23
C ALA A 14 -16.86 -3.79 -3.68
N ALA A 15 -16.79 -3.35 -2.42
CA ALA A 15 -17.73 -2.35 -1.95
C ALA A 15 -17.50 -1.09 -2.80
N GLY A 16 -18.60 -0.49 -3.27
CA GLY A 16 -18.56 0.80 -3.93
C GLY A 16 -18.98 0.81 -5.40
N CYS A 17 -20.02 0.07 -5.80
CA CYS A 17 -20.86 0.43 -6.96
C CYS A 17 -22.27 -0.13 -6.77
N ALA A 18 -23.11 0.56 -5.98
CA ALA A 18 -24.55 0.40 -6.03
C ALA A 18 -25.22 1.77 -5.84
N THR A 19 -25.83 2.28 -6.91
CA THR A 19 -26.74 3.42 -6.86
C THR A 19 -27.99 3.02 -6.08
N GLY A 20 -28.22 3.64 -4.93
CA GLY A 20 -29.45 3.49 -4.16
C GLY A 20 -29.78 4.80 -3.46
N ASP A 21 -30.74 5.54 -4.02
CA ASP A 21 -31.52 6.54 -3.28
C ASP A 21 -32.15 5.83 -2.07
N ASP A 22 -31.85 6.28 -0.85
CA ASP A 22 -32.84 6.42 0.22
C ASP A 22 -32.26 7.24 1.39
N ASP A 23 -32.96 8.34 1.67
CA ASP A 23 -32.67 9.39 2.64
C ASP A 23 -33.15 8.95 4.04
N GLU A 24 -32.25 8.44 4.90
CA GLU A 24 -32.49 8.35 6.34
C GLU A 24 -31.24 8.77 7.14
N ARG A 25 -31.31 9.97 7.73
CA ARG A 25 -30.40 10.49 8.75
C ARG A 25 -30.30 9.54 9.95
N VAL A 26 -29.13 8.93 10.13
CA VAL A 26 -28.70 8.29 11.38
C VAL A 26 -27.67 9.20 12.05
N GLY A 27 -27.82 9.43 13.35
CA GLY A 27 -27.01 10.39 14.10
C GLY A 27 -25.57 9.96 14.31
N ASP A 28 -24.66 10.90 14.08
CA ASP A 28 -23.21 10.76 14.21
C ASP A 28 -22.77 10.53 15.65
N THR A 29 -22.03 9.43 15.83
CA THR A 29 -21.03 9.30 16.89
C THR A 29 -19.69 9.23 16.17
N PRO A 30 -18.66 9.99 16.57
CA PRO A 30 -17.34 9.91 15.93
C PRO A 30 -16.85 8.46 15.96
N PRO A 31 -16.15 7.97 14.92
CA PRO A 31 -15.54 6.66 14.98
C PRO A 31 -14.56 6.66 16.15
N THR A 32 -14.85 5.87 17.17
CA THR A 32 -13.87 5.50 18.18
C THR A 32 -12.79 4.71 17.47
N THR A 33 -11.60 5.29 17.34
CA THR A 33 -10.35 4.60 17.01
C THR A 33 -10.14 3.49 18.05
N GLY A 34 -10.62 2.30 17.74
CA GLY A 34 -10.36 1.11 18.53
C GLY A 34 -8.89 0.76 18.38
N THR A 35 -8.08 1.04 19.39
CA THR A 35 -6.68 0.60 19.40
C THR A 35 -6.69 -0.93 19.43
N ILE A 36 -6.38 -1.57 18.30
CA ILE A 36 -6.21 -3.03 18.25
C ILE A 36 -5.02 -3.35 19.17
N PRO A 37 -5.20 -4.14 20.23
CA PRO A 37 -4.10 -4.48 21.12
C PRO A 37 -2.96 -5.10 20.33
N ALA A 38 -1.72 -4.82 20.70
CA ALA A 38 -0.53 -5.50 20.17
C ALA A 38 -0.54 -6.98 20.61
N THR A 39 -1.43 -7.81 20.06
CA THR A 39 -1.35 -9.25 20.17
C THR A 39 -0.41 -9.73 19.09
N SER A 40 0.89 -9.77 19.39
CA SER A 40 1.86 -10.43 18.51
C SER A 40 1.56 -11.93 18.54
N TYR A 41 0.89 -12.43 17.50
CA TYR A 41 0.87 -13.87 17.24
C TYR A 41 2.33 -14.33 17.06
N SER A 42 2.68 -15.50 17.59
CA SER A 42 4.02 -16.06 17.40
C SER A 42 3.97 -17.12 16.31
N TYR A 43 4.71 -16.90 15.22
CA TYR A 43 4.76 -17.81 14.07
C TYR A 43 5.56 -19.10 14.32
N GLY A 44 6.13 -19.31 15.51
CA GLY A 44 6.92 -20.50 15.83
C GLY A 44 8.27 -20.57 15.08
N ASP A 45 8.92 -21.73 15.13
CA ASP A 45 10.21 -21.95 14.46
C ASP A 45 10.03 -22.13 12.94
N PRO A 46 10.95 -21.59 12.11
CA PRO A 46 10.88 -21.74 10.66
C PRO A 46 11.10 -23.21 10.23
N PRO A 47 10.51 -23.63 9.09
CA PRO A 47 10.72 -24.96 8.56
C PRO A 47 12.17 -25.17 8.10
N VAL A 48 12.61 -26.43 8.06
CA VAL A 48 13.93 -26.77 7.51
C VAL A 48 13.90 -26.63 5.99
N VAL A 49 14.74 -25.76 5.45
CA VAL A 49 14.94 -25.58 4.02
C VAL A 49 16.04 -26.52 3.54
N GLY A 50 15.78 -27.29 2.48
CA GLY A 50 16.75 -28.22 1.89
C GLY A 50 17.75 -27.54 0.94
N ASP A 51 18.93 -28.16 0.75
CA ASP A 51 20.00 -27.64 -0.12
C ASP A 51 19.76 -27.87 -1.63
N ALA A 52 18.76 -28.69 -2.00
CA ALA A 52 18.58 -29.11 -3.38
C ALA A 52 17.69 -28.11 -4.15
N ALA A 53 18.25 -27.47 -5.17
CA ALA A 53 17.44 -26.94 -6.25
C ALA A 53 16.75 -28.12 -6.95
N THR A 54 15.43 -28.05 -7.15
CA THR A 54 14.68 -29.12 -7.82
C THR A 54 14.17 -28.62 -9.17
N PRO A 55 14.92 -28.81 -10.29
CA PRO A 55 14.44 -28.44 -11.63
C PRO A 55 13.11 -29.09 -12.04
N ALA A 56 12.65 -30.11 -11.30
CA ALA A 56 11.33 -30.70 -11.50
C ALA A 56 10.18 -29.81 -11.00
N ALA A 57 10.43 -28.92 -10.02
CA ALA A 57 9.39 -28.07 -9.44
C ALA A 57 8.89 -26.98 -10.41
N THR A 58 9.79 -26.41 -11.23
CA THR A 58 9.42 -25.47 -12.31
C THR A 58 8.43 -26.10 -13.27
N ALA A 59 8.79 -27.22 -13.90
CA ALA A 59 7.92 -27.88 -14.88
C ALA A 59 6.58 -28.34 -14.28
N VAL A 60 6.58 -28.72 -13.01
CA VAL A 60 5.36 -29.04 -12.26
C VAL A 60 4.48 -27.79 -12.08
N PHE A 61 5.08 -26.67 -11.69
CA PHE A 61 4.37 -25.41 -11.52
C PHE A 61 3.84 -24.86 -12.85
N ASP A 62 4.63 -24.90 -13.92
CA ASP A 62 4.20 -24.51 -15.27
C ASP A 62 2.94 -25.28 -15.68
N GLY A 63 2.88 -26.59 -15.39
CA GLY A 63 1.69 -27.42 -15.64
C GLY A 63 0.46 -26.98 -14.84
N ILE A 64 0.65 -26.59 -13.56
CA ILE A 64 -0.44 -26.03 -12.73
C ILE A 64 -0.94 -24.71 -13.33
N VAL A 65 -0.03 -23.83 -13.75
CA VAL A 65 -0.36 -22.54 -14.37
C VAL A 65 -1.08 -22.73 -15.71
N GLU A 66 -0.65 -23.68 -16.55
CA GLU A 66 -1.31 -24.05 -17.80
C GLU A 66 -2.74 -24.54 -17.57
N ASP A 67 -2.96 -25.38 -16.54
CA ASP A 67 -4.29 -25.84 -16.15
C ASP A 67 -5.16 -24.66 -15.67
N LEU A 68 -4.62 -23.79 -14.82
CA LEU A 68 -5.31 -22.58 -14.34
C LEU A 68 -5.72 -21.66 -15.49
N ALA A 69 -4.85 -21.49 -16.49
CA ALA A 69 -5.12 -20.67 -17.67
C ALA A 69 -6.33 -21.15 -18.49
N VAL A 70 -6.70 -22.43 -18.38
CA VAL A 70 -7.90 -23.02 -18.99
C VAL A 70 -9.04 -23.27 -18.00
N GLY A 71 -8.92 -22.78 -16.77
CA GLY A 71 -9.93 -22.89 -15.71
C GLY A 71 -9.96 -24.23 -14.99
N GLY A 72 -8.86 -24.98 -14.99
CA GLY A 72 -8.69 -26.23 -14.24
C GLY A 72 -7.66 -26.09 -13.11
N PHE A 73 -7.63 -27.09 -12.23
CA PHE A 73 -6.61 -27.25 -11.21
C PHE A 73 -6.34 -28.75 -11.01
N THR A 74 -5.08 -29.19 -11.16
CA THR A 74 -4.71 -30.59 -10.97
C THR A 74 -3.94 -30.80 -9.68
N THR A 75 -4.42 -31.71 -8.84
CA THR A 75 -3.75 -32.03 -7.57
C THR A 75 -2.46 -32.84 -7.76
N SER A 76 -2.27 -33.47 -8.93
CA SER A 76 -1.06 -34.25 -9.22
C SER A 76 0.19 -33.40 -9.24
N GLY A 77 0.13 -32.17 -9.78
CA GLY A 77 1.27 -31.25 -9.74
C GLY A 77 1.59 -30.85 -8.30
N LEU A 78 0.57 -30.55 -7.50
CA LEU A 78 0.76 -30.21 -6.09
C LEU A 78 1.38 -31.35 -5.27
N ASP A 79 0.97 -32.60 -5.52
CA ASP A 79 1.56 -33.78 -4.85
C ASP A 79 3.05 -33.95 -5.21
N GLU A 80 3.44 -33.68 -6.45
CA GLU A 80 4.84 -33.72 -6.89
C GLU A 80 5.66 -32.58 -6.27
N LEU A 81 5.08 -31.39 -6.15
CA LEU A 81 5.70 -30.24 -5.48
C LEU A 81 6.00 -30.55 -4.01
N VAL A 82 5.03 -31.15 -3.31
CA VAL A 82 5.18 -31.57 -1.92
C VAL A 82 6.21 -32.70 -1.78
N ALA A 83 6.18 -33.69 -2.67
CA ALA A 83 7.12 -34.80 -2.66
C ALA A 83 8.59 -34.38 -2.89
N ALA A 84 8.83 -33.21 -3.50
CA ALA A 84 10.16 -32.63 -3.61
C ALA A 84 10.77 -32.26 -2.24
N GLY A 85 9.93 -32.01 -1.22
CA GLY A 85 10.35 -31.86 0.18
C GLY A 85 11.17 -30.61 0.49
N ASP A 86 11.02 -29.54 -0.29
CA ASP A 86 11.69 -28.27 -0.07
C ASP A 86 10.68 -27.18 0.33
N ALA A 87 10.78 -26.74 1.58
CA ALA A 87 9.90 -25.75 2.21
C ALA A 87 9.79 -24.42 1.45
N ARG A 88 10.76 -24.07 0.60
CA ARG A 88 10.69 -22.85 -0.22
C ARG A 88 9.53 -22.87 -1.21
N HIS A 89 9.08 -24.04 -1.65
CA HIS A 89 7.90 -24.15 -2.53
C HIS A 89 6.59 -23.74 -1.83
N ALA A 90 6.59 -23.52 -0.51
CA ALA A 90 5.44 -22.94 0.17
C ALA A 90 5.09 -21.54 -0.33
N TRP A 91 6.05 -20.79 -0.89
CA TRP A 91 5.77 -19.52 -1.59
C TRP A 91 4.86 -19.71 -2.81
N LEU A 92 5.07 -20.77 -3.60
CA LEU A 92 4.21 -21.10 -4.73
C LEU A 92 2.81 -21.50 -4.26
N ILE A 93 2.70 -22.21 -3.13
CA ILE A 93 1.42 -22.55 -2.51
C ILE A 93 0.69 -21.29 -2.03
N SER A 94 1.40 -20.35 -1.39
CA SER A 94 0.86 -19.03 -1.01
C SER A 94 0.31 -18.28 -2.22
N ASP A 95 1.07 -18.23 -3.33
CA ASP A 95 0.59 -17.57 -4.54
C ASP A 95 -0.65 -18.26 -5.13
N LEU A 96 -0.66 -19.59 -5.22
CA LEU A 96 -1.83 -20.34 -5.68
C LEU A 96 -3.06 -20.09 -4.80
N LEU A 97 -2.89 -20.04 -3.47
CA LEU A 97 -3.97 -19.71 -2.54
C LEU A 97 -4.58 -18.34 -2.82
N ARG A 98 -3.80 -17.36 -3.30
CA ARG A 98 -4.32 -16.03 -3.65
C ARG A 98 -5.24 -16.05 -4.87
N PHE A 99 -4.99 -16.94 -5.82
CA PHE A 99 -5.73 -17.01 -7.08
C PHE A 99 -6.74 -18.17 -7.16
N SER A 100 -6.81 -19.03 -6.14
CA SER A 100 -7.85 -20.05 -6.00
C SER A 100 -9.10 -19.49 -5.32
N ALA A 101 -10.27 -19.95 -5.76
CA ALA A 101 -11.57 -19.59 -5.18
C ALA A 101 -12.41 -20.81 -4.75
N ASP A 102 -12.03 -22.02 -5.18
CA ASP A 102 -12.72 -23.24 -4.80
C ASP A 102 -12.32 -23.67 -3.37
N PRO A 103 -13.26 -23.88 -2.45
CA PRO A 103 -12.93 -24.29 -1.08
C PRO A 103 -12.14 -25.60 -0.99
N GLY A 104 -12.38 -26.55 -1.89
CA GLY A 104 -11.64 -27.81 -1.92
C GLY A 104 -10.19 -27.64 -2.39
N GLU A 105 -9.95 -26.74 -3.34
CA GLU A 105 -8.60 -26.33 -3.73
C GLU A 105 -7.88 -25.63 -2.58
N LEU A 106 -8.53 -24.69 -1.90
CA LEU A 106 -7.97 -23.96 -0.75
C LEU A 106 -7.58 -24.93 0.38
N ASP A 107 -8.46 -25.88 0.73
CA ASP A 107 -8.17 -26.91 1.73
C ASP A 107 -6.98 -27.79 1.32
N ARG A 108 -6.88 -28.15 0.03
CA ARG A 108 -5.77 -28.97 -0.47
C ARG A 108 -4.45 -28.20 -0.46
N LEU A 109 -4.45 -26.93 -0.86
CA LEU A 109 -3.28 -26.07 -0.83
C LEU A 109 -2.80 -25.83 0.61
N ALA A 110 -3.71 -25.57 1.54
CA ALA A 110 -3.38 -25.45 2.96
C ALA A 110 -2.80 -26.77 3.51
N ALA A 111 -3.37 -27.92 3.16
CA ALA A 111 -2.81 -29.21 3.55
C ALA A 111 -1.41 -29.47 2.96
N ALA A 112 -1.17 -29.06 1.71
CA ALA A 112 0.14 -29.15 1.07
C ALA A 112 1.19 -28.26 1.77
N PHE A 113 0.79 -27.06 2.23
CA PHE A 113 1.65 -26.23 3.08
C PHE A 113 2.05 -26.96 4.37
N VAL A 114 1.11 -27.58 5.07
CA VAL A 114 1.39 -28.34 6.30
C VAL A 114 2.32 -29.53 6.01
N GLU A 115 2.08 -30.27 4.94
CA GLU A 115 2.91 -31.42 4.57
C GLU A 115 4.34 -31.01 4.21
N LEU A 116 4.51 -29.87 3.55
CA LEU A 116 5.80 -29.36 3.10
C LEU A 116 6.61 -28.72 4.23
N THR A 117 5.95 -27.99 5.14
CA THR A 117 6.62 -27.23 6.21
C THR A 117 6.66 -27.97 7.54
N GLY A 118 5.74 -28.91 7.76
CA GLY A 118 5.50 -29.55 9.05
C GLY A 118 4.79 -28.65 10.07
N VAL A 119 4.35 -27.46 9.67
CA VAL A 119 3.69 -26.48 10.55
C VAL A 119 2.19 -26.45 10.26
N ASP A 120 1.39 -26.55 11.31
CA ASP A 120 -0.06 -26.39 11.26
C ASP A 120 -0.42 -24.93 11.59
N PRO A 121 -0.88 -24.11 10.62
CA PRO A 121 -1.20 -22.71 10.83
C PRO A 121 -2.55 -22.49 11.54
N SER A 122 -3.30 -23.54 11.89
CA SER A 122 -4.65 -23.40 12.48
C SER A 122 -4.70 -22.73 13.86
N SER A 123 -3.56 -22.55 14.53
CA SER A 123 -3.47 -21.75 15.75
C SER A 123 -3.45 -20.24 15.50
N ASP A 124 -3.15 -19.81 14.28
CA ASP A 124 -3.22 -18.40 13.88
C ASP A 124 -4.69 -17.99 13.74
N PRO A 125 -5.18 -16.98 14.48
CA PRO A 125 -6.55 -16.50 14.34
C PRO A 125 -6.89 -16.05 12.92
N THR A 126 -5.90 -15.56 12.16
CA THR A 126 -6.06 -15.16 10.76
C THR A 126 -6.41 -16.35 9.85
N PHE A 127 -5.99 -17.57 10.20
CA PHE A 127 -6.09 -18.73 9.31
C PHE A 127 -7.54 -19.06 8.97
N SER A 128 -8.47 -18.96 9.93
CA SER A 128 -9.89 -19.25 9.68
C SER A 128 -10.57 -18.24 8.78
N GLU A 129 -10.05 -17.02 8.71
CA GLU A 129 -10.60 -15.95 7.87
C GLU A 129 -9.94 -15.95 6.50
N SER A 130 -8.62 -16.17 6.46
CA SER A 130 -7.82 -16.17 5.26
C SER A 130 -6.61 -17.10 5.42
N PRO A 131 -6.73 -18.37 4.96
CA PRO A 131 -5.60 -19.30 4.91
C PRO A 131 -4.42 -18.72 4.12
N TRP A 132 -4.71 -18.03 3.03
CA TRP A 132 -3.71 -17.32 2.23
C TRP A 132 -2.93 -16.30 3.07
N LYS A 133 -3.62 -15.40 3.78
CA LYS A 133 -2.96 -14.36 4.56
C LYS A 133 -2.10 -14.98 5.65
N SER A 134 -2.67 -15.88 6.43
CA SER A 134 -1.96 -16.59 7.51
C SER A 134 -0.72 -17.31 7.01
N ILE A 135 -0.82 -18.13 5.96
CA ILE A 135 0.33 -18.86 5.40
C ILE A 135 1.41 -17.89 4.90
N THR A 136 1.01 -16.81 4.22
CA THR A 136 1.96 -15.82 3.71
C THR A 136 2.66 -15.07 4.84
N ASP A 137 1.92 -14.72 5.90
CA ASP A 137 2.49 -14.09 7.09
C ASP A 137 3.52 -14.99 7.77
N HIS A 138 3.27 -16.30 7.91
CA HIS A 138 4.26 -17.26 8.41
C HIS A 138 5.53 -17.25 7.55
N LEU A 139 5.38 -17.28 6.22
CA LEU A 139 6.53 -17.30 5.30
C LEU A 139 7.36 -16.02 5.36
N ILE A 140 6.72 -14.86 5.53
CA ILE A 140 7.39 -13.57 5.74
C ILE A 140 8.12 -13.57 7.09
N ALA A 141 7.41 -13.93 8.18
CA ALA A 141 7.95 -13.93 9.55
C ALA A 141 9.17 -14.84 9.71
N TRP A 142 9.16 -16.00 9.05
CA TRP A 142 10.27 -16.95 9.02
C TRP A 142 11.42 -16.57 8.09
N ASP A 143 11.27 -15.52 7.29
CA ASP A 143 12.18 -15.15 6.19
C ASP A 143 12.54 -16.36 5.30
N VAL A 144 11.52 -17.16 4.92
CA VAL A 144 11.75 -18.35 4.09
C VAL A 144 12.34 -17.90 2.74
N PRO A 145 13.50 -18.43 2.31
CA PRO A 145 14.08 -18.06 1.03
C PRO A 145 13.16 -18.39 -0.15
N ALA A 146 13.26 -17.64 -1.24
CA ALA A 146 12.54 -17.96 -2.46
C ALA A 146 13.07 -19.29 -3.05
N PRO A 147 12.22 -20.13 -3.66
CA PRO A 147 12.70 -21.26 -4.44
C PRO A 147 13.47 -20.76 -5.68
N PRO A 148 14.31 -21.60 -6.31
CA PRO A 148 14.91 -21.28 -7.59
C PRO A 148 13.86 -20.88 -8.63
N ASP A 149 14.19 -19.94 -9.51
CA ASP A 149 13.32 -19.46 -10.61
C ASP A 149 11.94 -18.93 -10.16
N TYR A 150 11.80 -18.56 -8.88
CA TYR A 150 10.53 -18.11 -8.32
C TYR A 150 9.98 -16.85 -8.99
N ARG A 151 10.84 -15.91 -9.39
CA ARG A 151 10.40 -14.69 -10.10
C ARG A 151 9.73 -15.06 -11.42
N GLU A 152 10.35 -15.96 -12.18
CA GLU A 152 9.85 -16.44 -13.45
C GLU A 152 8.50 -17.16 -13.28
N MET A 153 8.41 -18.11 -12.34
CA MET A 153 7.15 -18.81 -12.02
C MET A 153 6.05 -17.84 -11.59
N LYS A 154 6.38 -16.89 -10.72
CA LYS A 154 5.45 -15.85 -10.27
C LYS A 154 4.96 -14.98 -11.42
N ALA A 155 5.86 -14.63 -12.35
CA ALA A 155 5.51 -13.88 -13.55
C ALA A 155 4.47 -14.61 -14.41
N GLU A 156 4.64 -15.92 -14.60
CA GLU A 156 3.70 -16.73 -15.38
C GLU A 156 2.29 -16.69 -14.77
N LEU A 157 2.19 -16.89 -13.46
CA LEU A 157 0.91 -16.84 -12.74
C LEU A 157 0.28 -15.44 -12.74
N PHE A 158 1.04 -14.40 -12.39
CA PHE A 158 0.53 -13.04 -12.26
C PHE A 158 0.10 -12.46 -13.61
N THR A 159 0.81 -12.78 -14.69
CA THR A 159 0.48 -12.29 -16.04
C THR A 159 -0.73 -12.97 -16.67
N LEU A 160 -1.25 -14.07 -16.08
CA LEU A 160 -2.58 -14.59 -16.41
C LEU A 160 -3.69 -13.61 -15.98
N VAL A 161 -3.47 -12.86 -14.89
CA VAL A 161 -4.42 -11.85 -14.38
C VAL A 161 -4.24 -10.54 -15.14
N ASP A 162 -3.00 -10.05 -15.25
CA ASP A 162 -2.70 -8.86 -16.02
C ASP A 162 -1.36 -8.96 -16.75
N ALA A 163 -1.44 -9.13 -18.07
CA ALA A 163 -0.26 -9.23 -18.93
C ALA A 163 0.63 -7.97 -18.88
N ARG A 164 0.10 -6.84 -18.42
CA ARG A 164 0.84 -5.57 -18.34
C ARG A 164 1.87 -5.55 -17.20
N TRP A 165 1.86 -6.51 -16.27
CA TRP A 165 2.92 -6.67 -15.28
C TRP A 165 4.20 -7.32 -15.82
N ALA A 166 4.18 -7.87 -17.04
CA ALA A 166 5.34 -8.55 -17.62
C ALA A 166 6.64 -7.73 -17.58
N PRO A 167 6.66 -6.40 -17.83
CA PRO A 167 7.88 -5.60 -17.72
C PRO A 167 8.50 -5.59 -16.31
N PHE A 168 7.68 -5.65 -15.25
CA PHE A 168 8.19 -5.65 -13.88
C PHE A 168 8.98 -6.92 -13.59
N PHE A 169 8.46 -8.08 -13.99
CA PHE A 169 9.12 -9.38 -13.80
C PHE A 169 10.27 -9.65 -14.78
N ALA A 170 10.29 -8.96 -15.92
CA ALA A 170 11.35 -9.10 -16.91
C ALA A 170 12.66 -8.43 -16.47
N ASP A 171 12.58 -7.48 -15.53
CA ASP A 171 13.76 -6.85 -14.96
C ASP A 171 14.43 -7.77 -13.92
N THR A 172 15.55 -8.37 -14.33
CA THR A 172 16.34 -9.24 -13.46
C THR A 172 17.18 -8.49 -12.44
N ASN A 173 17.30 -7.16 -12.58
CA ASN A 173 18.06 -6.29 -11.69
C ASN A 173 17.16 -5.53 -10.71
N ALA A 174 15.83 -5.72 -10.78
CA ALA A 174 14.89 -5.07 -9.89
C ALA A 174 15.25 -5.30 -8.43
N ASP A 175 15.32 -4.23 -7.64
CA ASP A 175 15.48 -4.27 -6.19
C ASP A 175 14.14 -4.55 -5.49
N ILE A 176 13.49 -5.64 -5.90
CA ILE A 176 12.18 -6.07 -5.43
C ILE A 176 12.32 -7.47 -4.84
N ASP A 177 11.92 -7.63 -3.58
CA ASP A 177 11.69 -8.96 -3.00
C ASP A 177 10.35 -9.51 -3.51
N TRP A 178 10.42 -10.32 -4.56
CA TRP A 178 9.26 -10.95 -5.19
C TRP A 178 8.47 -11.88 -4.25
N ARG A 179 9.05 -12.30 -3.10
CA ARG A 179 8.33 -13.06 -2.07
C ARG A 179 7.19 -12.24 -1.45
N TRP A 180 7.40 -10.93 -1.31
CA TRP A 180 6.46 -10.04 -0.64
C TRP A 180 5.40 -9.45 -1.56
N ILE A 181 5.60 -9.57 -2.88
CA ILE A 181 4.67 -9.06 -3.88
C ILE A 181 3.42 -9.93 -3.98
N SER A 182 2.25 -9.32 -3.85
CA SER A 182 0.96 -9.96 -4.10
C SER A 182 0.00 -9.04 -4.85
N TRP A 183 -1.09 -9.60 -5.37
CA TRP A 183 -2.12 -8.87 -6.09
C TRP A 183 -3.16 -8.28 -5.13
N GLY A 184 -3.36 -6.95 -5.18
CA GLY A 184 -4.28 -6.19 -4.36
C GLY A 184 -5.77 -6.33 -4.70
N GLY A 185 -6.13 -7.09 -5.74
CA GLY A 185 -7.52 -7.24 -6.19
C GLY A 185 -7.97 -6.23 -7.26
N VAL A 186 -7.07 -5.36 -7.72
CA VAL A 186 -7.31 -4.38 -8.80
C VAL A 186 -6.25 -4.50 -9.88
N LEU A 187 -6.57 -4.11 -11.10
CA LEU A 187 -5.63 -4.17 -12.22
C LEU A 187 -4.73 -2.92 -12.31
N ILE A 188 -3.72 -2.96 -13.17
CA ILE A 188 -2.85 -1.79 -13.40
C ILE A 188 -3.65 -0.63 -14.02
N ASP A 189 -3.43 0.59 -13.51
CA ASP A 189 -3.92 1.82 -14.13
C ASP A 189 -2.93 2.27 -15.22
N ASP A 190 -3.22 1.95 -16.47
CA ASP A 190 -2.43 2.35 -17.65
C ASP A 190 -3.04 3.54 -18.40
N ARG A 191 -3.99 4.24 -17.78
CA ARG A 191 -4.68 5.35 -18.43
C ARG A 191 -3.71 6.52 -18.64
N PRO A 192 -3.76 7.18 -19.82
CA PRO A 192 -2.89 8.32 -20.12
C PRO A 192 -3.15 9.48 -19.15
N LEU A 193 -2.16 10.36 -18.99
CA LEU A 193 -2.29 11.57 -18.18
C LEU A 193 -3.51 12.39 -18.59
N GLY A 194 -4.36 12.73 -17.62
CA GLY A 194 -5.59 13.52 -17.82
C GLY A 194 -6.81 12.69 -18.22
N ALA A 195 -6.74 11.36 -18.17
CA ALA A 195 -7.90 10.51 -18.41
C ALA A 195 -8.91 10.58 -17.24
N THR A 196 -10.13 11.01 -17.53
CA THR A 196 -11.21 11.18 -16.53
C THR A 196 -12.17 9.99 -16.49
N GLU A 197 -12.08 9.08 -17.47
CA GLU A 197 -12.99 7.95 -17.58
C GLU A 197 -12.70 6.88 -16.51
N PRO A 198 -13.74 6.17 -16.01
CA PRO A 198 -13.58 5.04 -15.11
C PRO A 198 -12.72 3.93 -15.74
N CYS A 199 -12.09 3.11 -14.90
CA CYS A 199 -11.32 1.94 -15.31
C CYS A 199 -12.26 0.80 -15.80
N PRO A 200 -12.36 0.50 -17.11
CA PRO A 200 -13.26 -0.56 -17.57
C PRO A 200 -12.80 -1.95 -17.11
N SER A 201 -11.50 -2.08 -16.86
CA SER A 201 -10.85 -3.34 -16.45
C SER A 201 -10.72 -3.49 -14.93
N GLY A 202 -11.18 -2.52 -14.12
CA GLY A 202 -11.14 -2.62 -12.65
C GLY A 202 -9.81 -2.20 -12.00
N CYS A 203 -9.15 -1.16 -12.51
CA CYS A 203 -8.08 -0.45 -11.79
C CYS A 203 -8.63 0.60 -10.81
N ILE A 204 -7.77 1.09 -9.93
CA ILE A 204 -8.02 2.31 -9.13
C ILE A 204 -7.54 3.50 -9.97
N PRO A 205 -8.45 4.35 -10.46
CA PRO A 205 -8.09 5.41 -11.38
C PRO A 205 -7.36 6.53 -10.65
N ALA A 206 -6.11 6.84 -11.00
CA ALA A 206 -5.46 8.08 -10.60
C ALA A 206 -6.28 9.32 -11.02
N LEU A 207 -6.18 10.38 -10.22
CA LEU A 207 -6.79 11.69 -10.49
C LEU A 207 -5.71 12.70 -10.89
N ASP A 208 -5.77 13.15 -12.15
CA ASP A 208 -4.74 14.02 -12.71
C ASP A 208 -5.24 15.46 -12.83
N ASP A 209 -4.48 16.40 -12.29
CA ASP A 209 -4.73 17.85 -12.30
C ASP A 209 -6.18 18.22 -11.91
N PRO A 210 -6.69 17.71 -10.77
CA PRO A 210 -8.05 18.02 -10.36
C PRO A 210 -8.25 19.52 -10.17
N ALA A 211 -9.47 19.98 -10.44
CA ALA A 211 -9.85 21.35 -10.15
C ALA A 211 -9.74 21.62 -8.64
N LEU A 212 -9.43 22.87 -8.30
CA LEU A 212 -9.32 23.33 -6.91
C LEU A 212 -10.40 24.39 -6.63
N THR A 213 -10.96 24.33 -5.43
CA THR A 213 -11.92 25.29 -4.90
C THR A 213 -11.26 26.07 -3.75
N ASN A 214 -11.56 27.36 -3.60
CA ASN A 214 -11.03 28.15 -2.48
C ASN A 214 -11.57 27.62 -1.15
N ALA A 215 -10.81 27.76 -0.06
CA ALA A 215 -11.23 27.26 1.24
C ALA A 215 -12.58 27.82 1.72
N GLY A 216 -12.86 29.10 1.44
CA GLY A 216 -14.15 29.72 1.75
C GLY A 216 -15.34 29.19 0.94
N ASP A 217 -15.10 28.46 -0.15
CA ASP A 217 -16.12 27.81 -0.97
C ASP A 217 -16.12 26.26 -0.74
N GLY A 218 -15.33 25.78 0.23
CA GLY A 218 -15.13 24.37 0.55
C GLY A 218 -16.06 23.80 1.62
N ASP A 219 -17.16 24.49 1.96
CA ASP A 219 -18.10 24.06 3.02
C ASP A 219 -18.93 22.81 2.67
N TRP A 220 -18.79 22.29 1.45
CA TRP A 220 -19.34 21.00 1.05
C TRP A 220 -18.62 19.85 1.76
N TYR A 221 -17.36 20.02 2.16
CA TYR A 221 -16.61 19.03 2.92
C TYR A 221 -16.79 19.29 4.43
N PRO A 222 -17.12 18.27 5.25
CA PRO A 222 -17.35 18.47 6.68
C PRO A 222 -16.10 18.98 7.41
N ASP A 223 -16.28 19.91 8.35
CA ASP A 223 -15.17 20.50 9.10
C ASP A 223 -14.39 19.46 9.95
N ASP A 224 -15.03 18.38 10.38
CA ASP A 224 -14.42 17.29 11.15
C ASP A 224 -13.82 16.18 10.27
N ALA A 225 -14.00 16.25 8.95
CA ALA A 225 -13.47 15.27 8.03
C ALA A 225 -11.97 15.51 7.73
N ILE A 226 -11.23 14.43 7.52
CA ILE A 226 -9.77 14.47 7.37
C ILE A 226 -9.36 14.98 5.98
N VAL A 227 -8.35 15.86 5.96
CA VAL A 227 -7.65 16.31 4.75
C VAL A 227 -6.17 16.00 4.85
N PHE A 228 -5.54 15.85 3.69
CA PHE A 228 -4.09 15.82 3.54
C PHE A 228 -3.64 17.17 2.99
N GLY A 229 -2.99 17.96 3.83
CA GLY A 229 -2.50 19.31 3.53
C GLY A 229 -1.08 19.29 2.96
N ILE A 230 -0.87 20.05 1.89
CA ILE A 230 0.45 20.27 1.27
C ILE A 230 0.65 21.78 1.12
N ILE A 231 1.85 22.23 1.47
CA ILE A 231 2.29 23.62 1.30
C ILE A 231 3.53 23.64 0.42
N GLU A 232 3.46 24.34 -0.71
CA GLU A 232 4.60 24.56 -1.61
C GLU A 232 4.69 26.06 -1.95
N GLY A 233 5.71 26.73 -1.41
CA GLY A 233 5.82 28.18 -1.50
C GLY A 233 4.64 28.89 -0.84
N ASP A 234 3.93 29.73 -1.59
CA ASP A 234 2.73 30.44 -1.13
C ASP A 234 1.43 29.65 -1.41
N ASP A 235 1.51 28.51 -2.10
CA ASP A 235 0.35 27.69 -2.45
C ASP A 235 0.07 26.64 -1.37
N VAL A 236 -1.16 26.66 -0.86
CA VAL A 236 -1.67 25.74 0.16
C VAL A 236 -2.84 24.95 -0.40
N VAL A 237 -2.73 23.63 -0.42
CA VAL A 237 -3.74 22.72 -1.00
C VAL A 237 -4.09 21.61 -0.01
N ALA A 238 -5.39 21.37 0.17
CA ALA A 238 -5.94 20.22 0.88
C ALA A 238 -6.50 19.18 -0.10
N LEU A 239 -6.18 17.91 0.14
CA LEU A 239 -6.77 16.76 -0.54
C LEU A 239 -7.74 16.05 0.43
N PRO A 240 -9.06 16.03 0.15
CA PRO A 240 -10.05 15.34 0.99
C PRO A 240 -9.77 13.84 1.06
N LYS A 241 -9.78 13.26 2.27
CA LYS A 241 -9.49 11.83 2.47
C LYS A 241 -10.39 10.93 1.62
N HIS A 242 -11.69 11.18 1.60
CA HIS A 242 -12.66 10.38 0.83
C HIS A 242 -12.42 10.37 -0.70
N ILE A 243 -11.91 11.47 -1.28
CA ILE A 243 -11.50 11.49 -2.69
C ILE A 243 -10.22 10.68 -2.87
N MET A 244 -9.26 10.83 -1.96
CA MET A 244 -8.02 10.07 -1.97
C MET A 244 -8.24 8.57 -1.74
N GLU A 245 -9.26 8.16 -1.00
CA GLU A 245 -9.62 6.74 -0.83
C GLU A 245 -10.14 6.11 -2.12
N VAL A 246 -10.78 6.90 -2.98
CA VAL A 246 -11.29 6.43 -4.28
C VAL A 246 -10.19 6.41 -5.34
N HIS A 247 -9.29 7.38 -5.33
CA HIS A 247 -8.29 7.56 -6.39
C HIS A 247 -6.90 7.05 -6.02
N GLU A 248 -6.54 7.11 -4.75
CA GLU A 248 -5.30 6.65 -4.12
C GLU A 248 -3.98 7.12 -4.77
N MET A 249 -4.05 7.96 -5.78
CA MET A 249 -2.94 8.53 -6.54
C MET A 249 -3.44 9.81 -7.20
N VAL A 250 -2.88 10.95 -6.82
CA VAL A 250 -3.11 12.24 -7.48
C VAL A 250 -1.83 12.71 -8.13
N ASN A 251 -1.90 13.12 -9.39
CA ASN A 251 -0.79 13.85 -10.02
C ASN A 251 -1.24 15.30 -10.23
N MET A 252 -0.58 16.27 -9.62
CA MET A 252 -1.01 17.67 -9.72
C MET A 252 0.14 18.67 -9.62
N THR A 253 -0.14 19.93 -9.97
CA THR A 253 0.82 21.04 -9.86
C THR A 253 0.44 21.93 -8.68
N ILE A 254 1.38 22.19 -7.77
CA ILE A 254 1.22 23.07 -6.60
C ILE A 254 2.45 23.98 -6.56
N GLY A 255 2.30 25.30 -6.39
CA GLY A 255 3.48 26.20 -6.32
C GLY A 255 4.33 26.25 -7.59
N GLY A 256 3.81 25.78 -8.73
CA GLY A 256 4.57 25.59 -9.96
C GLY A 256 5.45 24.34 -10.01
N ARG A 257 5.46 23.53 -8.94
CA ARG A 257 6.11 22.21 -8.88
C ARG A 257 5.11 21.10 -9.22
N ARG A 258 5.59 20.02 -9.85
CA ARG A 258 4.78 18.82 -10.13
C ARG A 258 4.92 17.81 -9.00
N PHE A 259 3.79 17.24 -8.58
CA PHE A 259 3.74 16.22 -7.55
C PHE A 259 3.03 14.95 -8.02
N GLY A 260 3.53 13.81 -7.55
CA GLY A 260 2.80 12.56 -7.45
C GLY A 260 2.47 12.28 -5.97
N ILE A 261 1.19 12.11 -5.67
CA ILE A 261 0.65 12.09 -4.30
C ILE A 261 -0.08 10.75 -4.11
N PRO A 262 0.63 9.68 -3.76
CA PRO A 262 0.00 8.42 -3.38
C PRO A 262 -0.71 8.55 -2.02
N TYR A 263 -1.86 7.89 -1.91
CA TYR A 263 -2.46 7.57 -0.62
C TYR A 263 -2.66 6.06 -0.53
N CYS A 264 -1.88 5.41 0.33
CA CYS A 264 -2.09 4.00 0.67
C CYS A 264 -3.17 3.92 1.75
N THR A 265 -4.39 3.56 1.34
CA THR A 265 -5.53 3.36 2.26
C THR A 265 -5.22 2.33 3.35
N LEU A 266 -4.59 1.23 2.98
CA LEU A 266 -4.18 0.14 3.89
C LEU A 266 -3.14 0.57 4.93
N CYS A 267 -2.36 1.59 4.62
CA CYS A 267 -1.21 2.03 5.41
C CYS A 267 -1.51 3.30 6.21
N GLY A 268 -2.68 3.92 6.03
CA GLY A 268 -2.98 5.24 6.57
C GLY A 268 -1.98 6.31 6.13
N SER A 269 -1.34 6.15 4.95
CA SER A 269 -0.18 6.94 4.56
C SER A 269 -0.41 7.72 3.27
N ALA A 270 -0.56 9.04 3.41
CA ALA A 270 -0.54 9.99 2.31
C ALA A 270 0.86 10.60 2.22
N GLN A 271 1.45 10.55 1.03
CA GLN A 271 2.79 11.09 0.78
C GLN A 271 2.75 11.98 -0.46
N ALA A 272 3.71 12.89 -0.58
CA ALA A 272 3.81 13.78 -1.71
C ALA A 272 5.25 13.82 -2.21
N TYR A 273 5.45 13.39 -3.45
CA TYR A 273 6.74 13.33 -4.10
C TYR A 273 6.82 14.35 -5.22
N VAL A 274 7.94 15.07 -5.28
CA VAL A 274 8.23 15.96 -6.40
C VAL A 274 8.59 15.12 -7.63
N THR A 275 7.93 15.41 -8.75
CA THR A 275 8.04 14.63 -10.00
C THR A 275 8.35 15.49 -11.23
N ASP A 276 8.77 16.74 -11.04
CA ASP A 276 9.26 17.61 -12.13
C ASP A 276 10.77 17.51 -12.37
N GLU A 277 11.52 16.90 -11.46
CA GLU A 277 12.95 16.62 -11.60
C GLU A 277 13.18 15.27 -12.27
N VAL A 278 12.84 15.21 -13.56
CA VAL A 278 12.95 13.98 -14.36
C VAL A 278 14.32 13.84 -15.02
N PRO A 279 14.94 12.65 -15.02
CA PRO A 279 16.18 12.41 -15.77
C PRO A 279 16.04 12.73 -17.26
N ASP A 280 17.16 13.08 -17.91
CA ASP A 280 17.18 13.38 -19.35
C ASP A 280 16.54 12.24 -20.18
N GLY A 281 15.55 12.60 -21.00
CA GLY A 281 14.84 11.66 -21.88
C GLY A 281 13.61 11.00 -21.25
N VAL A 282 13.38 11.18 -19.95
CA VAL A 282 12.10 10.86 -19.30
C VAL A 282 11.17 12.06 -19.51
N GLY A 283 9.95 11.79 -19.97
CA GLY A 283 8.93 12.82 -20.16
C GLY A 283 8.42 13.36 -18.82
N VAL A 284 7.20 13.92 -18.82
CA VAL A 284 6.51 14.18 -17.55
C VAL A 284 6.38 12.86 -16.80
N MET A 285 6.87 12.80 -15.56
CA MET A 285 6.70 11.63 -14.72
C MET A 285 5.24 11.54 -14.25
N VAL A 286 4.62 10.40 -14.55
CA VAL A 286 3.20 10.17 -14.25
C VAL A 286 3.10 8.92 -13.41
N LEU A 287 2.81 9.09 -12.12
CA LEU A 287 2.68 7.98 -11.19
C LEU A 287 1.29 7.36 -11.28
N ARG A 288 1.26 6.03 -11.15
CA ARG A 288 0.07 5.20 -11.31
C ARG A 288 0.06 4.05 -10.30
N THR A 289 -1.13 3.51 -10.08
CA THR A 289 -1.35 2.31 -9.27
C THR A 289 -1.01 1.06 -10.08
N SER A 290 -0.11 0.22 -9.56
CA SER A 290 0.23 -1.05 -10.22
C SER A 290 -0.83 -2.15 -10.02
N GLY A 291 -1.61 -2.05 -8.94
CA GLY A 291 -2.49 -3.12 -8.44
C GLY A 291 -1.75 -4.20 -7.63
N LEU A 292 -0.42 -4.10 -7.53
CA LEU A 292 0.41 -4.94 -6.69
C LEU A 292 0.63 -4.29 -5.32
N LEU A 293 0.86 -5.14 -4.32
CA LEU A 293 1.16 -4.76 -2.96
C LEU A 293 2.41 -5.48 -2.48
N SER A 294 3.18 -4.82 -1.61
CA SER A 294 4.31 -5.40 -0.87
C SER A 294 4.08 -5.18 0.61
N ARG A 295 3.95 -6.25 1.41
CA ARG A 295 3.68 -6.15 2.87
C ARG A 295 2.50 -5.22 3.20
N SER A 296 1.35 -5.43 2.57
CA SER A 296 0.16 -4.56 2.64
C SER A 296 0.37 -3.09 2.23
N ASN A 297 1.55 -2.73 1.69
CA ASN A 297 1.83 -1.41 1.16
C ASN A 297 1.64 -1.37 -0.35
N LYS A 298 1.19 -0.21 -0.83
CA LYS A 298 0.98 0.03 -2.25
C LYS A 298 2.29 -0.03 -3.03
N VAL A 299 2.28 -0.67 -4.18
CA VAL A 299 3.35 -0.56 -5.18
C VAL A 299 2.88 0.40 -6.28
N MET A 300 3.61 1.49 -6.46
CA MET A 300 3.33 2.46 -7.53
C MET A 300 4.34 2.30 -8.67
N TYR A 301 4.02 2.83 -9.84
CA TYR A 301 4.92 2.80 -10.99
C TYR A 301 4.79 4.06 -11.83
N GLU A 302 5.79 4.34 -12.65
CA GLU A 302 5.76 5.43 -13.63
C GLU A 302 5.31 4.92 -15.00
N LEU A 303 4.29 5.58 -15.55
CA LEU A 303 3.54 5.11 -16.73
C LEU A 303 4.38 4.93 -17.99
N THR A 304 5.38 5.78 -18.23
CA THR A 304 6.13 5.83 -19.48
C THR A 304 7.26 4.79 -19.53
N THR A 305 8.01 4.69 -18.44
CA THR A 305 9.20 3.85 -18.31
C THR A 305 8.86 2.47 -17.74
N MET A 306 7.67 2.29 -17.18
CA MET A 306 7.27 1.10 -16.43
C MET A 306 8.18 0.81 -15.22
N SER A 307 8.88 1.83 -14.72
CA SER A 307 9.73 1.70 -13.54
C SER A 307 8.85 1.65 -12.29
N VAL A 308 9.07 0.66 -11.44
CA VAL A 308 8.38 0.53 -10.16
C VAL A 308 9.05 1.42 -9.13
N PHE A 309 8.26 2.06 -8.29
CA PHE A 309 8.72 2.80 -7.13
C PHE A 309 8.23 2.15 -5.86
N ASP A 310 9.12 2.11 -4.88
CA ASP A 310 8.72 1.88 -3.50
C ASP A 310 7.99 3.13 -2.99
N THR A 311 6.72 2.96 -2.62
CA THR A 311 5.85 4.09 -2.28
C THR A 311 6.27 4.80 -1.00
N PHE A 312 7.04 4.16 -0.12
CA PHE A 312 7.39 4.70 1.20
C PHE A 312 8.74 5.45 1.18
N THR A 313 9.68 4.95 0.39
CA THR A 313 11.02 5.54 0.25
C THR A 313 11.14 6.48 -0.94
N GLY A 314 10.22 6.40 -1.92
CA GLY A 314 10.30 7.15 -3.17
C GLY A 314 11.41 6.67 -4.12
N ALA A 315 12.10 5.56 -3.80
CA ALA A 315 13.15 5.01 -4.64
C ALA A 315 12.57 4.23 -5.83
N ALA A 316 13.15 4.41 -7.01
CA ALA A 316 12.90 3.51 -8.12
C ALA A 316 13.58 2.16 -7.85
N VAL A 317 12.78 1.08 -7.86
CA VAL A 317 13.20 -0.29 -7.51
C VAL A 317 13.07 -1.26 -8.69
N SER A 318 12.74 -0.76 -9.87
CA SER A 318 12.92 -1.48 -11.13
C SER A 318 13.00 -0.53 -12.32
N GLY A 319 13.43 -1.06 -13.45
CA GLY A 319 13.34 -0.41 -14.76
C GLY A 319 14.33 0.74 -14.95
N PRO A 320 14.14 1.53 -16.02
CA PRO A 320 15.09 2.58 -16.41
C PRO A 320 15.37 3.63 -15.33
N LEU A 321 14.41 3.91 -14.44
CA LEU A 321 14.60 4.89 -13.37
C LEU A 321 15.45 4.34 -12.22
N GLN A 322 15.39 3.03 -11.94
CA GLN A 322 16.34 2.39 -11.02
C GLN A 322 17.76 2.44 -11.59
N ASP A 323 17.93 2.10 -12.88
CA ASP A 323 19.23 2.16 -13.54
C ASP A 323 19.85 3.57 -13.52
N ALA A 324 19.00 4.60 -13.51
CA ALA A 324 19.39 6.00 -13.37
C ALA A 324 19.60 6.45 -11.91
N GLY A 325 19.30 5.60 -10.93
CA GLY A 325 19.43 5.89 -9.50
C GLY A 325 18.42 6.92 -8.98
N VAL A 326 17.21 6.96 -9.53
CA VAL A 326 16.18 7.93 -9.17
C VAL A 326 15.61 7.62 -7.78
N VAL A 327 15.60 8.64 -6.94
CA VAL A 327 14.84 8.70 -5.69
C VAL A 327 14.07 10.01 -5.70
N LEU A 328 12.76 9.95 -5.47
CA LEU A 328 11.91 11.13 -5.50
C LEU A 328 12.03 11.93 -4.20
N ASP A 329 12.18 13.24 -4.33
CA ASP A 329 12.17 14.13 -3.17
C ASP A 329 10.77 14.18 -2.56
N GLN A 330 10.67 13.90 -1.27
CA GLN A 330 9.43 13.96 -0.52
C GLN A 330 9.21 15.36 0.08
N VAL A 331 7.96 15.82 0.14
CA VAL A 331 7.54 16.98 0.93
C VAL A 331 6.59 16.57 2.05
N THR A 332 6.45 17.44 3.05
CA THR A 332 5.55 17.19 4.19
C THR A 332 4.10 17.08 3.74
N VAL A 333 3.41 16.05 4.24
CA VAL A 333 1.96 15.93 4.15
C VAL A 333 1.40 16.04 5.56
N THR A 334 0.59 17.07 5.79
CA THR A 334 -0.03 17.33 7.09
C THR A 334 -1.40 16.67 7.14
N VAL A 335 -1.60 15.69 8.03
CA VAL A 335 -2.91 15.09 8.30
C VAL A 335 -3.61 15.92 9.37
N THR A 336 -4.80 16.43 9.07
CA THR A 336 -5.62 17.21 10.00
C THR A 336 -7.09 17.21 9.59
N THR A 337 -7.96 17.85 10.36
CA THR A 337 -9.36 18.09 9.97
C THR A 337 -9.49 19.28 9.03
N TRP A 338 -10.50 19.26 8.16
CA TRP A 338 -10.76 20.36 7.23
C TRP A 338 -10.99 21.70 7.94
N GLY A 339 -11.72 21.68 9.06
CA GLY A 339 -12.03 22.86 9.84
C GLY A 339 -10.77 23.53 10.41
N GLU A 340 -9.85 22.72 10.96
CA GLU A 340 -8.58 23.23 11.49
C GLU A 340 -7.66 23.72 10.37
N TRP A 341 -7.55 22.99 9.27
CA TRP A 341 -6.77 23.40 8.10
C TRP A 341 -7.29 24.71 7.49
N LYS A 342 -8.61 24.81 7.30
CA LYS A 342 -9.30 26.01 6.78
C LYS A 342 -9.08 27.21 7.70
N ALA A 343 -9.07 27.01 9.01
CA ALA A 343 -8.82 28.08 9.98
C ALA A 343 -7.35 28.55 9.97
N ALA A 344 -6.40 27.63 9.81
CA ALA A 344 -4.97 27.94 9.73
C ALA A 344 -4.57 28.57 8.38
N HIS A 345 -5.24 28.15 7.29
CA HIS A 345 -4.93 28.56 5.92
C HIS A 345 -6.18 29.06 5.16
N PRO A 346 -6.74 30.23 5.54
CA PRO A 346 -7.99 30.73 4.97
C PRO A 346 -7.91 31.09 3.49
N ASP A 347 -6.71 31.38 2.99
CA ASP A 347 -6.43 31.65 1.57
C ASP A 347 -6.07 30.38 0.77
N GLY A 348 -6.06 29.22 1.44
CA GLY A 348 -5.78 27.93 0.82
C GLY A 348 -6.90 27.43 -0.10
N ARG A 349 -6.66 26.28 -0.71
CA ARG A 349 -7.59 25.62 -1.62
C ARG A 349 -7.79 24.16 -1.25
N ILE A 350 -8.90 23.58 -1.66
CA ILE A 350 -9.23 22.16 -1.51
C ILE A 350 -9.49 21.57 -2.90
N VAL A 351 -9.16 20.30 -3.13
CA VAL A 351 -9.62 19.59 -4.33
C VAL A 351 -11.14 19.73 -4.45
N ALA A 352 -11.63 20.10 -5.63
CA ALA A 352 -13.05 20.36 -5.88
C ALA A 352 -13.91 19.13 -5.53
N GLU A 353 -15.15 19.38 -5.10
CA GLU A 353 -16.13 18.36 -4.67
C GLU A 353 -16.27 17.21 -5.67
N ASP A 354 -16.26 17.52 -6.97
CA ASP A 354 -16.43 16.54 -8.04
C ASP A 354 -15.10 15.97 -8.58
N GLY A 355 -13.98 16.29 -7.91
CA GLY A 355 -12.61 16.01 -8.35
C GLY A 355 -12.23 16.73 -9.65
N GLY A 356 -13.08 17.63 -10.16
CA GLY A 356 -12.95 18.20 -11.50
C GLY A 356 -13.42 17.29 -12.64
N ILE A 357 -14.10 16.17 -12.33
CA ILE A 357 -14.51 15.15 -13.31
C ILE A 357 -16.02 14.83 -13.28
N GLY A 358 -16.84 15.63 -12.57
CA GLY A 358 -18.29 15.44 -12.50
C GLY A 358 -18.73 14.18 -11.74
N ARG A 359 -17.87 13.63 -10.87
CA ARG A 359 -18.15 12.47 -10.02
C ARG A 359 -18.65 12.91 -8.64
N SER A 360 -19.49 12.11 -8.00
CA SER A 360 -19.79 12.25 -6.57
C SER A 360 -18.98 11.23 -5.77
N TYR A 361 -18.56 11.62 -4.57
CA TYR A 361 -17.78 10.79 -3.65
C TYR A 361 -18.55 10.64 -2.33
N ASP A 362 -18.75 9.39 -1.91
CA ASP A 362 -19.26 9.12 -0.57
C ASP A 362 -18.21 9.50 0.47
N LEU A 363 -18.62 9.96 1.66
CA LEU A 363 -17.69 10.40 2.71
C LEU A 363 -16.92 9.24 3.37
N ASP A 364 -17.45 8.02 3.30
CA ASP A 364 -16.82 6.80 3.78
C ASP A 364 -16.91 5.69 2.70
N PRO A 365 -16.07 5.76 1.65
CA PRO A 365 -16.09 4.78 0.57
C PRO A 365 -15.54 3.40 0.97
N LEU A 366 -14.82 3.29 2.09
CA LEU A 366 -14.20 2.04 2.54
C LEU A 366 -15.06 1.27 3.55
N GLY A 367 -15.93 1.94 4.31
CA GLY A 367 -16.93 1.29 5.16
C GLY A 367 -16.35 0.36 6.23
N GLY A 368 -15.21 0.75 6.83
CA GLY A 368 -14.52 -0.02 7.88
C GLY A 368 -13.75 -1.25 7.40
N ARG A 369 -13.46 -1.36 6.11
CA ARG A 369 -12.76 -2.51 5.47
C ARG A 369 -11.53 -3.00 6.23
N ASP A 370 -10.76 -2.10 6.82
CA ASP A 370 -9.47 -2.36 7.45
C ASP A 370 -9.42 -1.91 8.94
N ASP A 371 -10.58 -1.82 9.60
CA ASP A 371 -10.67 -1.43 11.03
C ASP A 371 -10.02 -2.46 11.98
N ASP A 372 -9.90 -3.72 11.54
CA ASP A 372 -9.35 -4.84 12.31
C ASP A 372 -7.88 -5.16 11.93
N GLY A 373 -7.18 -4.23 11.28
CA GLY A 373 -5.76 -4.33 10.96
C GLY A 373 -5.47 -4.60 9.48
N PRO A 374 -4.18 -4.88 9.12
CA PRO A 374 -3.80 -5.12 7.74
C PRO A 374 -4.52 -6.34 7.15
N ILE A 375 -5.27 -6.13 6.07
CA ILE A 375 -6.01 -7.22 5.38
C ILE A 375 -5.15 -7.97 4.35
N PHE A 376 -3.93 -7.50 4.09
CA PHE A 376 -2.91 -8.17 3.29
C PHE A 376 -1.74 -8.63 4.17
N PRO A 377 -0.96 -9.63 3.72
CA PRO A 377 0.18 -10.13 4.46
C PRO A 377 1.18 -9.04 4.79
N THR A 378 1.66 -9.05 6.03
CA THR A 378 2.70 -8.15 6.56
C THR A 378 3.79 -8.95 7.29
N GLY A 379 3.50 -10.16 7.75
CA GLY A 379 4.39 -10.98 8.59
C GLY A 379 4.34 -10.55 10.06
N ASP A 380 5.51 -10.58 10.71
CA ASP A 380 5.67 -10.02 12.05
C ASP A 380 5.66 -8.49 12.01
N VAL A 381 4.87 -7.89 12.90
CA VAL A 381 4.81 -6.44 13.11
C VAL A 381 5.61 -6.07 14.35
N ASP A 382 6.34 -4.96 14.30
CA ASP A 382 7.12 -4.47 15.44
C ASP A 382 6.22 -4.25 16.66
N PRO A 383 6.45 -4.95 17.79
CA PRO A 383 5.54 -4.95 18.93
C PRO A 383 5.63 -3.70 19.81
N ARG A 384 6.48 -2.72 19.48
CA ARG A 384 6.62 -1.47 20.26
C ARG A 384 5.33 -0.64 20.29
N LEU A 385 4.51 -0.72 19.24
CA LEU A 385 3.22 -0.05 19.14
C LEU A 385 2.15 -0.97 18.50
N PRO A 386 0.86 -0.68 18.71
CA PRO A 386 -0.22 -1.28 17.92
C PRO A 386 0.02 -1.16 16.42
N ALA A 387 -0.38 -2.16 15.64
CA ALA A 387 -0.10 -2.20 14.19
C ALA A 387 -0.60 -0.95 13.45
N GLN A 388 -1.80 -0.48 13.76
CA GLN A 388 -2.41 0.71 13.16
C GLN A 388 -2.27 1.98 14.02
N GLU A 389 -1.34 2.01 14.98
CA GLU A 389 -1.00 3.26 15.67
C GLU A 389 -0.49 4.30 14.63
N PRO A 390 -1.14 5.47 14.48
CA PRO A 390 -0.64 6.49 13.57
C PRO A 390 0.65 7.10 14.12
N VAL A 391 1.69 7.12 13.30
CA VAL A 391 2.97 7.74 13.63
C VAL A 391 3.34 8.79 12.59
N ILE A 392 3.91 9.90 13.05
CA ILE A 392 4.65 10.82 12.18
C ILE A 392 6.05 10.26 12.02
N GLY A 393 6.37 9.89 10.79
CA GLY A 393 7.69 9.39 10.42
C GLY A 393 8.56 10.47 9.80
N VAL A 394 9.84 10.50 10.17
CA VAL A 394 10.83 11.46 9.66
C VAL A 394 12.15 10.74 9.38
N ILE A 395 12.73 11.01 8.22
CA ILE A 395 14.11 10.62 7.88
C ILE A 395 15.03 11.81 8.09
N THR A 396 15.98 11.69 9.00
CA THR A 396 16.95 12.74 9.34
C THR A 396 18.00 12.89 8.23
N GLY A 397 18.73 14.01 8.25
CA GLY A 397 19.73 14.31 7.21
C GLY A 397 20.93 13.35 7.16
N ASP A 398 21.13 12.51 8.18
CA ASP A 398 22.11 11.42 8.21
C ASP A 398 21.50 10.05 7.86
N GLY A 399 20.21 10.02 7.49
CA GLY A 399 19.50 8.83 7.04
C GLY A 399 18.87 7.99 8.16
N SER A 400 18.97 8.42 9.43
CA SER A 400 18.26 7.75 10.52
C SER A 400 16.76 8.01 10.45
N ALA A 401 15.96 7.03 10.85
CA ALA A 401 14.51 7.16 10.93
C ALA A 401 14.09 7.43 12.37
N VAL A 402 13.12 8.32 12.55
CA VAL A 402 12.47 8.58 13.84
C VAL A 402 10.95 8.60 13.65
N ALA A 403 10.23 8.00 14.59
CA ALA A 403 8.79 7.95 14.62
C ALA A 403 8.24 8.60 15.90
N PHE A 404 7.10 9.27 15.77
CA PHE A 404 6.37 9.88 16.88
C PHE A 404 4.91 9.42 16.83
N PRO A 405 4.37 8.75 17.87
CA PRO A 405 2.94 8.46 17.94
C PRO A 405 2.14 9.76 17.83
N ALA A 406 1.33 9.88 16.78
CA ALA A 406 0.81 11.17 16.30
C ALA A 406 -0.16 11.80 17.33
N ASP A 407 -1.04 10.99 17.92
CA ASP A 407 -1.98 11.46 18.95
C ASP A 407 -1.29 11.88 20.24
N ALA A 408 -0.26 11.13 20.65
CA ALA A 408 0.55 11.44 21.81
C ALA A 408 1.31 12.77 21.59
N ALA A 409 1.89 12.95 20.40
CA ALA A 409 2.61 14.17 20.02
C ALA A 409 1.68 15.40 19.98
N ARG A 410 0.50 15.28 19.35
CA ARG A 410 -0.53 16.35 19.33
C ARG A 410 -0.92 16.75 20.75
N THR A 411 -1.17 15.77 21.62
CA THR A 411 -1.54 16.02 23.03
C THR A 411 -0.43 16.77 23.78
N THR A 412 0.83 16.33 23.65
CA THR A 412 1.97 16.97 24.32
C THR A 412 2.18 18.42 23.85
N LEU A 413 2.05 18.69 22.55
CA LEU A 413 2.13 20.05 22.01
C LEU A 413 0.98 20.94 22.50
N ALA A 414 -0.24 20.40 22.59
CA ALA A 414 -1.39 21.12 23.12
C ALA A 414 -1.23 21.50 24.61
N ASP A 415 -0.50 20.70 25.38
CA ASP A 415 -0.12 21.00 26.77
C ASP A 415 1.01 22.05 26.88
N GLY A 416 1.59 22.48 25.75
CA GLY A 416 2.65 23.49 25.67
C GLY A 416 4.05 22.92 25.89
N GLU A 417 4.20 21.60 25.86
CA GLU A 417 5.48 20.91 26.03
C GLU A 417 6.09 20.55 24.66
N PRO A 418 7.43 20.64 24.49
CA PRO A 418 8.07 20.36 23.22
C PRO A 418 8.11 18.85 22.91
N VAL A 419 7.92 18.50 21.64
CA VAL A 419 8.07 17.12 21.14
C VAL A 419 9.35 17.04 20.31
N VAL A 420 10.39 16.44 20.88
CA VAL A 420 11.74 16.39 20.27
C VAL A 420 12.36 15.02 20.45
N ALA A 421 12.85 14.42 19.36
CA ALA A 421 13.65 13.19 19.35
C ALA A 421 14.63 13.21 18.18
N ALA A 422 15.80 12.56 18.31
CA ALA A 422 16.82 12.48 17.25
C ALA A 422 17.19 13.82 16.56
N GLY A 423 17.08 14.97 17.25
CA GLY A 423 17.34 16.29 16.67
C GLY A 423 16.24 16.84 15.75
N VAL A 424 15.07 16.17 15.73
CA VAL A 424 13.83 16.57 15.08
C VAL A 424 12.87 17.12 16.12
N GLU A 425 12.26 18.26 15.84
CA GLU A 425 11.18 18.87 16.60
C GLU A 425 9.88 18.77 15.79
N LEU A 426 8.81 18.25 16.41
CA LEU A 426 7.47 18.35 15.84
C LEU A 426 6.81 19.66 16.25
N VAL A 427 6.09 20.25 15.31
CA VAL A 427 5.34 21.50 15.51
C VAL A 427 3.90 21.34 15.02
N ASP A 428 2.98 22.02 15.68
CA ASP A 428 1.58 22.13 15.24
C ASP A 428 1.49 22.99 13.97
N ASP A 429 0.67 22.52 13.03
CA ASP A 429 0.25 23.26 11.84
C ASP A 429 -1.24 22.99 11.58
N GLY A 430 -2.09 23.83 12.17
CA GLY A 430 -3.54 23.74 11.98
C GLY A 430 -4.11 22.40 12.43
N GLY A 431 -3.74 21.93 13.63
CA GLY A 431 -4.19 20.65 14.19
C GLY A 431 -3.42 19.43 13.69
N GLY A 432 -2.64 19.58 12.61
CA GLY A 432 -1.72 18.56 12.14
C GLY A 432 -0.29 18.77 12.64
N LEU A 433 0.61 17.87 12.23
CA LEU A 433 2.01 17.89 12.66
C LEU A 433 2.96 18.09 11.47
N ARG A 434 4.01 18.88 11.68
CA ARG A 434 5.17 18.99 10.77
C ARG A 434 6.47 18.79 11.54
N ALA A 435 7.54 18.46 10.82
CA ALA A 435 8.86 18.25 11.40
C ALA A 435 9.85 19.36 11.03
N ARG A 436 10.70 19.75 11.98
CA ARG A 436 11.82 20.68 11.77
C ARG A 436 13.09 20.12 12.38
N ARG A 437 14.24 20.44 11.79
CA ARG A 437 15.54 20.26 12.44
C ARG A 437 15.70 21.27 13.56
N GLY A 438 16.63 21.00 14.48
CA GLY A 438 17.01 21.95 15.53
C GLY A 438 17.55 23.32 15.04
N ASP A 439 17.81 23.50 13.74
CA ASP A 439 18.13 24.79 13.12
C ASP A 439 16.89 25.56 12.58
N GLY A 440 15.70 24.97 12.74
CA GLY A 440 14.41 25.51 12.30
C GLY A 440 14.04 25.23 10.85
N VAL A 441 14.90 24.53 10.08
CA VAL A 441 14.59 24.14 8.70
C VAL A 441 13.63 22.96 8.71
N GLU A 442 12.59 23.05 7.89
CA GLU A 442 11.63 21.97 7.71
C GLU A 442 12.27 20.69 7.16
N ILE A 443 11.77 19.56 7.63
CA ILE A 443 12.10 18.22 7.12
C ILE A 443 10.80 17.60 6.65
N ALA A 444 10.84 16.90 5.52
CA ALA A 444 9.72 16.10 5.06
C ALA A 444 9.29 15.11 6.15
N ALA A 445 7.98 15.08 6.40
CA ALA A 445 7.34 14.18 7.34
C ALA A 445 5.99 13.74 6.78
N HIS A 446 5.57 12.53 7.11
CA HIS A 446 4.25 12.05 6.77
C HIS A 446 3.72 11.15 7.89
N GLU A 447 2.40 11.06 7.99
CA GLU A 447 1.73 10.11 8.87
C GLU A 447 1.60 8.74 8.18
N ALA A 448 1.76 7.67 8.94
CA ALA A 448 1.50 6.30 8.51
C ALA A 448 1.13 5.42 9.70
N PHE A 449 0.46 4.31 9.45
CA PHE A 449 0.30 3.26 10.45
C PHE A 449 1.66 2.63 10.80
N TRP A 450 1.84 2.30 12.07
CA TRP A 450 3.08 1.78 12.62
C TRP A 450 3.61 0.54 11.90
N PHE A 451 2.74 -0.41 11.52
CA PHE A 451 3.16 -1.61 10.81
C PHE A 451 3.83 -1.25 9.47
N ALA A 452 3.35 -0.23 8.78
CA ALA A 452 3.92 0.20 7.51
C ALA A 452 5.27 0.89 7.77
N TRP A 453 5.30 1.88 8.66
CA TRP A 453 6.54 2.63 8.95
C TRP A 453 7.69 1.73 9.43
N SER A 454 7.43 0.89 10.44
CA SER A 454 8.45 0.02 11.04
C SER A 454 8.99 -1.04 10.08
N GLN A 455 8.25 -1.41 9.03
CA GLN A 455 8.71 -2.38 8.03
C GLN A 455 9.69 -1.82 7.01
N PHE A 456 9.63 -0.52 6.72
CA PHE A 456 10.62 0.17 5.89
C PHE A 456 11.75 0.76 6.74
N HIS A 457 11.49 1.01 8.02
CA HIS A 457 12.43 1.59 8.96
C HIS A 457 12.51 0.78 10.27
N PRO A 458 13.00 -0.48 10.23
CA PRO A 458 13.00 -1.37 11.40
C PRO A 458 13.85 -0.83 12.56
N ASP A 459 14.93 -0.11 12.24
CA ASP A 459 15.81 0.53 13.22
C ASP A 459 15.31 1.92 13.67
N THR A 460 14.08 2.32 13.31
CA THR A 460 13.53 3.63 13.66
C THR A 460 13.62 3.88 15.17
N GLU A 461 14.13 5.05 15.54
CA GLU A 461 13.99 5.57 16.89
C GLU A 461 12.52 5.87 17.13
N LEU A 462 12.02 5.56 18.33
CA LEU A 462 10.67 5.91 18.73
C LEU A 462 10.76 6.99 19.81
N TRP A 463 10.08 8.10 19.60
CA TRP A 463 9.93 9.12 20.63
C TRP A 463 9.09 8.54 21.78
N ASP A 464 9.66 8.60 23.00
CA ASP A 464 9.01 8.16 24.22
C ASP A 464 8.68 9.37 25.11
N GLN A 465 7.49 9.34 25.72
CA GLN A 465 7.06 10.34 26.70
C GLN A 465 7.74 10.01 28.04
N ALA A 466 8.95 10.56 28.24
CA ALA A 466 9.73 10.35 29.47
C ALA A 466 9.03 10.84 30.76
#